data_AF-A0A0Q4GYQ1-F1
#
_entry.id   AF-A0A0Q4GYQ1-F1
#
_cell.length_a   1.000
_cell.length_b   1.000
_cell.length_c   1.000
_cell.angle_alpha   90.00
_cell.angle_beta   90.00
_cell.angle_gamma   90.00
#
_symmetry.space_group_name_H-M   'P 1'
#
loop_
_entity.id
_entity.type
_entity.pdbx_description
1 polymer ?
#
loop_
_entity_poly.entity_id
_entity_poly.type
_entity_poly.pdbx_seq_one_letter_code
_entity_poly.pdbx_strand_id
1 'polypeptide(L)'
;MAPPAKLPHETRVVADSTDRVAWLRARSQGITATDAAKLATRTSVKSAAWEKLHGAPRSFGGSRYTDHGREREPVIAAWAARAHGMSHSSLLFHAASDRRHLATPDGLRVTERGVLELCEIKTTSKPWRAVPRHYLRQVWWQQYVLGAERTLIVWEQHEDFVPVGAEPECRWIDRDDDQIAILVQLADELLEAIRPKQAPAQEARAYYRPSVLA
;
A
#
# COMPACT_ATOMS: atom_id res chain seq x y z
N MET A 1 -36.20 -0.43 9.22
CA MET A 1 -35.42 -0.10 8.01
C MET A 1 -34.20 -1.00 8.03
N ALA A 2 -34.00 -1.83 6.99
CA ALA A 2 -32.83 -2.71 6.93
C ALA A 2 -31.55 -1.85 6.84
N PRO A 3 -30.44 -2.25 7.48
CA PRO A 3 -29.18 -1.54 7.31
C PRO A 3 -28.77 -1.52 5.83
N PRO A 4 -28.15 -0.43 5.34
CA PRO A 4 -27.68 -0.39 3.96
C PRO A 4 -26.71 -1.56 3.71
N ALA A 5 -26.79 -2.14 2.50
CA ALA A 5 -25.87 -3.19 2.11
C ALA A 5 -24.43 -2.66 2.15
N LYS A 6 -23.53 -3.42 2.80
CA LYS A 6 -22.12 -3.05 2.88
C LYS A 6 -21.48 -3.01 1.50
N LEU A 7 -20.62 -2.03 1.27
CA LEU A 7 -19.87 -1.92 0.03
C LEU A 7 -18.78 -3.01 -0.05
N PRO A 8 -18.38 -3.47 -1.25
CA PRO A 8 -17.46 -4.61 -1.40
C PRO A 8 -16.08 -4.45 -0.72
N HIS A 9 -15.61 -3.22 -0.50
CA HIS A 9 -14.34 -2.97 0.18
C HIS A 9 -14.47 -3.01 1.72
N GLU A 10 -15.65 -2.71 2.27
CA GLU A 10 -15.90 -2.67 3.72
C GLU A 10 -15.81 -4.05 4.37
N THR A 11 -16.00 -5.12 3.61
CA THR A 11 -15.85 -6.51 4.08
C THR A 11 -14.41 -7.01 4.01
N ARG A 12 -13.47 -6.19 3.50
CA ARG A 12 -12.07 -6.56 3.24
C ARG A 12 -11.06 -5.78 4.08
N VAL A 13 -11.53 -5.08 5.12
CA VAL A 13 -10.69 -4.43 6.12
C VAL A 13 -9.96 -5.50 6.94
N VAL A 14 -8.64 -5.34 7.11
CA VAL A 14 -7.78 -6.29 7.84
C VAL A 14 -7.15 -5.70 9.10
N ALA A 15 -6.96 -4.38 9.15
CA ALA A 15 -6.37 -3.66 10.28
C ALA A 15 -6.65 -2.16 10.17
N ASP A 16 -6.38 -1.43 11.24
CA ASP A 16 -6.46 0.03 11.32
C ASP A 16 -5.10 0.56 11.82
N SER A 17 -4.55 1.61 11.20
CA SER A 17 -3.26 2.18 11.61
C SER A 17 -3.27 2.82 13.00
N THR A 18 -4.45 3.05 13.60
CA THR A 18 -4.59 3.43 15.01
C THR A 18 -4.09 2.34 15.97
N ASP A 19 -4.18 1.06 15.59
CA ASP A 19 -3.42 -0.03 16.20
C ASP A 19 -2.15 -0.29 15.38
N ARG A 20 -1.10 0.48 15.69
CA ARG A 20 0.17 0.42 14.96
C ARG A 20 0.78 -0.98 14.93
N VAL A 21 0.65 -1.77 15.99
CA VAL A 21 1.27 -3.10 16.08
C VAL A 21 0.52 -4.08 15.19
N ALA A 22 -0.80 -4.13 15.30
CA ALA A 22 -1.63 -4.98 14.45
C ALA A 22 -1.50 -4.59 12.97
N TRP A 23 -1.48 -3.30 12.68
CA TRP A 23 -1.32 -2.77 11.32
C TRP A 23 0.03 -3.13 10.70
N LEU A 24 1.14 -2.97 11.44
CA LEU A 24 2.47 -3.39 10.96
C LEU A 24 2.55 -4.91 10.75
N ARG A 25 1.95 -5.70 11.65
CA ARG A 25 1.88 -7.16 11.50
C ARG A 25 1.08 -7.56 10.26
N ALA A 26 -0.09 -6.96 10.02
CA ALA A 26 -0.90 -7.27 8.86
C ALA A 26 -0.18 -6.90 7.55
N ARG A 27 0.47 -5.73 7.51
CA ARG A 27 1.26 -5.29 6.35
C ARG A 27 2.44 -6.18 6.02
N SER A 28 3.07 -6.80 7.02
CA SER A 28 4.21 -7.68 6.79
C SER A 28 3.82 -8.99 6.11
N GLN A 29 2.54 -9.36 6.11
CA GLN A 29 2.04 -10.60 5.48
C GLN A 29 1.79 -10.48 3.97
N GLY A 30 2.03 -9.31 3.37
CA GLY A 30 1.64 -9.05 1.99
C GLY A 30 2.44 -7.96 1.28
N ILE A 31 2.00 -7.63 0.08
CA ILE A 31 2.53 -6.54 -0.74
C ILE A 31 1.65 -5.32 -0.55
N THR A 32 2.24 -4.24 -0.05
CA THR A 32 1.54 -2.97 0.18
C THR A 32 1.68 -2.04 -1.02
N ALA A 33 0.85 -1.00 -1.09
CA ALA A 33 0.99 0.05 -2.10
C ALA A 33 2.39 0.69 -2.12
N THR A 34 3.02 0.83 -0.94
CA THR A 34 4.41 1.33 -0.81
C THR A 34 5.44 0.34 -1.37
N ASP A 35 5.18 -0.97 -1.29
CA ASP A 35 6.02 -1.97 -1.93
C ASP A 35 5.85 -1.88 -3.45
N ALA A 36 4.60 -1.88 -3.94
CA ALA A 36 4.26 -1.77 -5.36
C ALA A 36 4.82 -0.51 -6.03
N ALA A 37 4.90 0.61 -5.30
CA ALA A 37 5.53 1.85 -5.76
C ALA A 37 6.98 1.65 -6.24
N LYS A 38 7.69 0.68 -5.67
CA LYS A 38 9.08 0.34 -6.02
C LYS A 38 9.19 -0.63 -7.20
N LEU A 39 8.11 -1.35 -7.55
CA LEU A 39 8.10 -2.41 -8.55
C LEU A 39 8.01 -1.84 -9.97
N ALA A 40 9.15 -1.39 -10.49
CA ALA A 40 9.27 -0.90 -11.87
C ALA A 40 9.79 -1.95 -12.85
N THR A 41 10.58 -2.90 -12.35
CA THR A 41 11.27 -3.94 -13.14
C THR A 41 11.51 -5.20 -12.31
N ARG A 42 11.86 -6.32 -12.97
CA ARG A 42 12.30 -7.53 -12.26
C ARG A 42 13.53 -7.32 -11.37
N THR A 43 14.42 -6.39 -11.72
CA THR A 43 15.55 -6.02 -10.85
C THR A 43 15.05 -5.37 -9.56
N SER A 44 14.06 -4.48 -9.66
CA SER A 44 13.45 -3.87 -8.45
C SER A 44 12.70 -4.87 -7.57
N VAL A 45 12.15 -5.96 -8.15
CA VAL A 45 11.57 -7.07 -7.38
C VAL A 45 12.63 -7.72 -6.49
N LYS A 46 13.83 -7.99 -7.00
CA LYS A 46 14.93 -8.57 -6.20
C LYS A 46 15.33 -7.65 -5.04
N SER A 47 15.43 -6.34 -5.29
CA SER A 47 15.72 -5.36 -4.24
C SER A 47 14.61 -5.31 -3.18
N ALA A 48 13.34 -5.29 -3.59
CA ALA A 48 12.20 -5.31 -2.68
C ALA A 48 12.12 -6.61 -1.86
N ALA A 49 12.44 -7.76 -2.47
CA ALA A 49 12.51 -9.05 -1.78
C ALA A 49 13.59 -9.03 -0.69
N TRP A 50 14.78 -8.50 -1.02
CA TRP A 50 15.86 -8.36 -0.05
C TRP A 50 15.44 -7.48 1.14
N GLU A 51 14.82 -6.32 0.87
CA GLU A 51 14.31 -5.42 1.92
C GLU A 51 13.23 -6.07 2.80
N LYS A 52 12.31 -6.86 2.23
CA LYS A 52 11.29 -7.56 3.02
C LYS A 52 11.87 -8.65 3.92
N LEU A 53 12.89 -9.37 3.46
CA LEU A 53 13.50 -10.49 4.20
C LEU A 53 14.48 -10.03 5.28
N HIS A 54 15.23 -8.96 5.02
CA HIS A 54 16.33 -8.51 5.90
C HIS A 54 16.03 -7.19 6.61
N GLY A 55 14.86 -6.60 6.35
CA GLY A 55 14.52 -5.25 6.78
C GLY A 55 15.11 -4.17 5.86
N ALA A 56 14.49 -3.00 5.86
CA ALA A 56 15.02 -1.86 5.12
C ALA A 56 16.27 -1.31 5.84
N PRO A 57 17.38 -1.04 5.12
CA PRO A 57 18.66 -0.61 5.71
C PRO A 57 18.61 0.78 6.39
N ARG A 58 17.47 1.49 6.30
CA ARG A 58 17.22 2.80 6.92
C ARG A 58 16.03 2.81 7.91
N SER A 59 15.67 1.67 8.50
CA SER A 59 14.48 1.57 9.38
C SER A 59 14.65 2.10 10.81
N PHE A 60 15.79 2.72 11.17
CA PHE A 60 16.00 3.31 12.49
C PHE A 60 15.74 4.82 12.48
N GLY A 61 14.56 5.22 13.00
CA GLY A 61 14.20 6.62 13.29
C GLY A 61 13.42 7.31 12.17
N GLY A 62 12.30 7.97 12.54
CA GLY A 62 11.62 8.89 11.63
C GLY A 62 12.60 9.96 11.15
N SER A 63 12.53 10.27 9.85
CA SER A 63 13.21 11.45 9.31
C SER A 63 12.34 12.68 9.53
N ARG A 64 12.95 13.87 9.56
CA ARG A 64 12.22 15.15 9.58
C ARG A 64 11.17 15.24 8.44
N TYR A 65 11.42 14.60 7.29
CA TYR A 65 10.46 14.48 6.18
C TYR A 65 9.26 13.60 6.51
N THR A 66 9.46 12.46 7.16
CA THR A 66 8.35 11.59 7.56
C THR A 66 7.54 12.20 8.70
N ASP A 67 8.17 12.97 9.57
CA ASP A 67 7.48 13.64 10.68
C ASP A 67 6.66 14.82 10.16
N HIS A 68 7.23 15.65 9.29
CA HIS A 68 6.49 16.71 8.61
C HIS A 68 5.31 16.17 7.80
N GLY A 69 5.50 15.08 7.05
CA GLY A 69 4.39 14.41 6.35
C GLY A 69 3.25 14.03 7.29
N ARG A 70 3.57 13.41 8.44
CA ARG A 70 2.58 13.01 9.45
C ARG A 70 1.86 14.21 10.08
N GLU A 71 2.58 15.31 10.33
CA GLU A 71 1.99 16.54 10.87
C GLU A 71 1.05 17.22 9.85
N ARG A 72 1.40 17.19 8.56
CA ARG A 72 0.63 17.83 7.50
C ARG A 72 -0.55 17.00 7.00
N GLU A 73 -0.46 15.67 7.05
CA GLU A 73 -1.47 14.77 6.51
C GLU A 73 -2.89 15.09 7.01
N PRO A 74 -3.18 15.29 8.32
CA PRO A 74 -4.52 15.65 8.78
C PRO A 74 -5.02 16.99 8.23
N VAL A 75 -4.12 17.97 8.03
CA VAL A 75 -4.47 19.29 7.50
C VAL A 75 -4.83 19.19 6.02
N ILE A 76 -4.05 18.44 5.25
CA ILE A 76 -4.30 18.19 3.82
C ILE A 76 -5.57 17.33 3.65
N ALA A 77 -5.77 16.33 4.50
CA ALA A 77 -6.98 15.50 4.51
C ALA A 77 -8.23 16.35 4.81
N ALA A 78 -8.15 17.30 5.75
CA ALA A 78 -9.25 18.22 6.02
C ALA A 78 -9.54 19.15 4.82
N TRP A 79 -8.52 19.59 4.09
CA TRP A 79 -8.71 20.30 2.82
C TRP A 79 -9.38 19.41 1.78
N ALA A 80 -8.92 18.17 1.59
CA ALA A 80 -9.49 17.22 0.63
C ALA A 80 -10.95 16.87 0.98
N ALA A 81 -11.29 16.79 2.28
CA ALA A 81 -12.66 16.62 2.74
C ALA A 81 -13.55 17.80 2.37
N ARG A 82 -13.09 19.05 2.60
CA ARG A 82 -13.87 20.25 2.27
C ARG A 82 -13.98 20.48 0.76
N ALA A 83 -12.89 20.33 0.02
CA ALA A 83 -12.82 20.64 -1.41
C ALA A 83 -13.38 19.52 -2.29
N HIS A 84 -13.24 18.26 -1.85
CA HIS A 84 -13.56 17.08 -2.65
C HIS A 84 -14.42 16.04 -1.91
N GLY A 85 -14.92 16.30 -0.70
CA GLY A 85 -15.78 15.34 0.02
C GLY A 85 -15.09 14.01 0.37
N MET A 86 -13.75 13.99 0.39
CA MET A 86 -12.99 12.79 0.76
C MET A 86 -13.05 12.54 2.26
N SER A 87 -13.41 11.32 2.66
CA SER A 87 -13.32 10.90 4.06
C SER A 87 -11.94 10.33 4.33
N HIS A 88 -11.27 10.76 5.40
CA HIS A 88 -9.99 10.20 5.81
C HIS A 88 -10.11 8.70 6.11
N SER A 89 -9.06 7.94 5.80
CA SER A 89 -8.99 6.50 6.04
C SER A 89 -7.66 6.11 6.68
N SER A 90 -7.75 5.39 7.79
CA SER A 90 -6.63 4.70 8.46
C SER A 90 -6.62 3.19 8.19
N LEU A 91 -7.59 2.70 7.40
CA LEU A 91 -7.87 1.29 7.26
C LEU A 91 -6.94 0.61 6.24
N LEU A 92 -6.48 -0.59 6.58
CA LEU A 92 -5.78 -1.49 5.69
C LEU A 92 -6.79 -2.44 5.06
N PHE A 93 -6.79 -2.52 3.75
CA PHE A 93 -7.65 -3.39 2.96
C PHE A 93 -6.83 -4.47 2.26
N HIS A 94 -7.46 -5.62 1.98
CA HIS A 94 -6.92 -6.61 1.06
C HIS A 94 -7.67 -6.62 -0.28
N ALA A 95 -7.01 -7.04 -1.36
CA ALA A 95 -7.61 -7.11 -2.70
C ALA A 95 -8.71 -8.19 -2.76
N ALA A 96 -9.65 -8.04 -3.69
CA ALA A 96 -10.71 -9.03 -3.87
C ALA A 96 -10.17 -10.39 -4.35
N SER A 97 -9.13 -10.36 -5.19
CA SER A 97 -8.50 -11.55 -5.79
C SER A 97 -7.41 -12.20 -4.94
N ASP A 98 -6.69 -11.43 -4.11
CA ASP A 98 -5.63 -11.97 -3.23
C ASP A 98 -5.56 -11.21 -1.90
N ARG A 99 -5.67 -11.95 -0.78
CA ARG A 99 -5.62 -11.41 0.59
C ARG A 99 -4.26 -10.85 0.97
N ARG A 100 -3.20 -11.18 0.22
CA ARG A 100 -1.83 -10.70 0.41
C ARG A 100 -1.57 -9.39 -0.33
N HIS A 101 -2.48 -8.93 -1.18
CA HIS A 101 -2.34 -7.64 -1.85
C HIS A 101 -3.06 -6.57 -1.03
N LEU A 102 -2.30 -5.64 -0.46
CA LEU A 102 -2.74 -4.78 0.62
C LEU A 102 -2.62 -3.29 0.25
N ALA A 103 -3.54 -2.48 0.75
CA ALA A 103 -3.48 -1.03 0.56
C ALA A 103 -4.14 -0.27 1.71
N THR A 104 -3.59 0.89 2.02
CA THR A 104 -4.19 1.92 2.88
C THR A 104 -4.23 3.19 2.04
N PRO A 105 -5.40 3.59 1.51
CA PRO A 105 -5.57 4.92 0.94
C PRO A 105 -5.74 5.94 2.08
N ASP A 106 -5.26 7.17 1.87
CA ASP A 106 -5.34 8.24 2.88
C ASP A 106 -6.77 8.81 3.01
N GLY A 107 -7.58 8.60 1.97
CA GLY A 107 -9.01 8.86 2.02
C GLY A 107 -9.79 8.11 0.94
N LEU A 108 -11.11 8.12 1.09
CA LEU A 108 -12.04 7.51 0.17
C LEU A 108 -13.38 8.25 0.18
N ARG A 109 -14.10 8.17 -0.94
CA ARG A 109 -15.51 8.54 -1.00
C ARG A 109 -16.24 7.60 -1.95
N VAL A 110 -17.53 7.45 -1.72
CA VAL A 110 -18.44 6.76 -2.62
C VAL A 110 -19.36 7.82 -3.18
N THR A 111 -19.32 8.01 -4.49
CA THR A 111 -20.14 9.02 -5.16
C THR A 111 -21.62 8.64 -5.07
N GLU A 112 -22.52 9.57 -5.38
CA GLU A 112 -23.96 9.31 -5.45
C GLU A 112 -24.32 8.19 -6.45
N ARG A 113 -23.45 7.91 -7.43
CA ARG A 113 -23.58 6.82 -8.39
C ARG A 113 -23.04 5.48 -7.91
N GLY A 114 -22.58 5.40 -6.65
CA GLY A 114 -21.99 4.18 -6.07
C GLY A 114 -20.55 3.90 -6.50
N VAL A 115 -19.91 4.83 -7.21
CA VAL A 115 -18.51 4.68 -7.64
C VAL A 115 -17.56 5.01 -6.49
N LEU A 116 -16.61 4.10 -6.21
CA LEU A 116 -15.55 4.30 -5.22
C LEU A 116 -14.41 5.13 -5.83
N GLU A 117 -14.03 6.19 -5.13
CA GLU A 117 -12.89 7.03 -5.46
C GLU A 117 -11.98 7.16 -4.23
N LEU A 118 -10.68 7.24 -4.47
CA LEU A 118 -9.67 7.28 -3.41
C LEU A 118 -8.99 8.65 -3.33
N CYS A 119 -8.26 8.87 -2.25
CA CYS A 119 -7.36 9.99 -2.04
C CYS A 119 -5.99 9.49 -1.58
N GLU A 120 -4.93 10.10 -2.13
CA GLU A 120 -3.54 9.86 -1.72
C GLU A 120 -2.87 11.22 -1.48
N ILE A 121 -2.27 11.39 -0.31
CA ILE A 121 -1.70 12.65 0.18
C ILE A 121 -0.18 12.54 0.20
N LYS A 122 0.50 13.59 -0.27
CA LYS A 122 1.95 13.71 -0.24
C LYS A 122 2.40 15.09 0.24
N THR A 123 3.53 15.13 0.91
CA THR A 123 4.31 16.35 1.06
C THR A 123 5.57 16.24 0.22
N THR A 124 6.05 17.36 -0.32
CA THR A 124 7.23 17.34 -1.19
C THR A 124 8.06 18.61 -1.05
N SER A 125 9.38 18.46 -1.09
CA SER A 125 10.30 19.60 -1.14
C SER A 125 10.55 20.11 -2.57
N LYS A 126 9.97 19.46 -3.58
CA LYS A 126 10.21 19.78 -4.99
C LYS A 126 8.89 19.99 -5.72
N PRO A 127 8.76 21.03 -6.57
CA PRO A 127 7.58 21.19 -7.40
C PRO A 127 7.44 20.02 -8.38
N TRP A 128 6.20 19.62 -8.66
CA TRP A 128 5.93 18.54 -9.62
C TRP A 128 5.41 19.11 -10.93
N ARG A 129 6.17 18.92 -12.01
CA ARG A 129 5.65 19.16 -13.37
C ARG A 129 4.64 18.09 -13.79
N ALA A 130 4.83 16.88 -13.29
CA ALA A 130 3.95 15.74 -13.43
C ALA A 130 4.10 14.84 -12.19
N VAL A 131 3.10 14.01 -11.92
CA VAL A 131 3.12 13.07 -10.79
C VAL A 131 4.26 12.05 -10.99
N PRO A 132 5.19 11.91 -10.04
CA PRO A 132 6.27 10.92 -10.12
C PRO A 132 5.75 9.49 -10.35
N ARG A 133 6.41 8.75 -11.24
CA ARG A 133 5.97 7.40 -11.66
C ARG A 133 5.79 6.39 -10.52
N HIS A 134 6.54 6.53 -9.43
CA HIS A 134 6.39 5.65 -8.27
C HIS A 134 5.10 5.91 -7.49
N TYR A 135 4.63 7.17 -7.44
CA TYR A 135 3.33 7.50 -6.89
C TYR A 135 2.19 7.05 -7.81
N LEU A 136 2.37 7.11 -9.13
CA LEU A 136 1.40 6.51 -10.07
C LEU A 136 1.23 5.01 -9.80
N ARG A 137 2.34 4.27 -9.62
CA ARG A 137 2.27 2.84 -9.25
C ARG A 137 1.59 2.60 -7.90
N GLN A 138 1.87 3.45 -6.90
CA GLN A 138 1.20 3.37 -5.60
C GLN A 138 -0.32 3.54 -5.76
N VAL A 139 -0.73 4.56 -6.52
CA VAL A 139 -2.13 4.90 -6.79
C VAL A 139 -2.84 3.79 -7.55
N TRP A 140 -2.27 3.31 -8.66
CA TRP A 140 -2.85 2.21 -9.44
C TRP A 140 -2.96 0.93 -8.62
N TRP A 141 -1.98 0.65 -7.75
CA TRP A 141 -2.07 -0.46 -6.80
C TRP A 141 -3.25 -0.30 -5.83
N GLN A 142 -3.44 0.88 -5.23
CA GLN A 142 -4.59 1.15 -4.35
C GLN A 142 -5.92 0.98 -5.08
N GLN A 143 -6.03 1.48 -6.31
CA GLN A 143 -7.22 1.32 -7.15
C GLN A 143 -7.51 -0.14 -7.46
N TYR A 144 -6.48 -0.93 -7.76
CA TYR A 144 -6.58 -2.39 -7.90
C TYR A 144 -7.07 -3.05 -6.62
N VAL A 145 -6.44 -2.76 -5.48
CA VAL A 145 -6.79 -3.40 -4.21
C VAL A 145 -8.24 -3.09 -3.83
N LEU A 146 -8.69 -1.83 -3.93
CA LEU A 146 -10.04 -1.47 -3.49
C LEU A 146 -11.11 -1.62 -4.56
N GLY A 147 -10.74 -1.67 -5.85
CA GLY A 147 -11.68 -1.66 -6.98
C GLY A 147 -12.19 -0.26 -7.30
N ALA A 148 -11.34 0.76 -7.18
CA ALA A 148 -11.68 2.15 -7.47
C ALA A 148 -11.39 2.52 -8.92
N GLU A 149 -12.16 3.47 -9.46
CA GLU A 149 -12.02 3.95 -10.85
C GLU A 149 -10.97 5.06 -10.99
N ARG A 150 -10.73 5.83 -9.92
CA ARG A 150 -9.73 6.90 -9.89
C ARG A 150 -9.32 7.28 -8.48
N THR A 151 -8.20 7.98 -8.38
CA THR A 151 -7.66 8.52 -7.12
C THR A 151 -7.33 9.98 -7.28
N LEU A 152 -7.74 10.80 -6.32
CA LEU A 152 -7.26 12.17 -6.17
C LEU A 152 -5.89 12.13 -5.49
N ILE A 153 -4.83 12.41 -6.23
CA ILE A 153 -3.53 12.67 -5.60
C ILE A 153 -3.47 14.14 -5.20
N VAL A 154 -3.20 14.40 -3.93
CA VAL A 154 -3.06 15.73 -3.34
C VAL A 154 -1.63 15.86 -2.85
N TRP A 155 -0.95 16.95 -3.20
CA TRP A 155 0.39 17.20 -2.68
C TRP A 155 0.56 18.63 -2.19
N GLU A 156 1.32 18.77 -1.12
CA GLU A 156 1.73 20.06 -0.58
C GLU A 156 3.24 20.24 -0.76
N GLN A 157 3.63 21.28 -1.50
CA GLN A 157 5.02 21.68 -1.58
C GLN A 157 5.42 22.44 -0.31
N HIS A 158 6.61 22.15 0.21
CA HIS A 158 7.22 22.87 1.31
C HIS A 158 8.66 23.30 1.01
N GLU A 159 9.09 24.40 1.64
CA GLU A 159 10.48 24.84 1.73
C GLU A 159 10.84 24.88 3.23
N ASP A 160 11.94 24.23 3.61
CA ASP A 160 12.32 24.06 5.03
C ASP A 160 11.17 23.62 5.97
N PHE A 161 10.31 22.75 5.43
CA PHE A 161 9.16 22.15 6.12
C PHE A 161 8.06 23.16 6.47
N VAL A 162 8.02 24.28 5.72
CA VAL A 162 6.94 25.26 5.71
C VAL A 162 6.23 25.19 4.36
N PRO A 163 4.88 25.03 4.32
CA PRO A 163 4.14 25.04 3.05
C PRO A 163 4.38 26.31 2.24
N VAL A 164 4.62 26.15 0.93
CA VAL A 164 4.87 27.27 0.01
C VAL A 164 3.56 27.85 -0.53
N GLY A 165 2.57 27.00 -0.77
CA GLY A 165 1.24 27.38 -1.23
C GLY A 165 0.27 27.61 -0.06
N ALA A 166 -0.71 28.48 -0.27
CA ALA A 166 -1.82 28.66 0.68
C ALA A 166 -2.71 27.40 0.76
N GLU A 167 -2.77 26.64 -0.34
CA GLU A 167 -3.49 25.38 -0.46
C GLU A 167 -2.61 24.33 -1.17
N PRO A 168 -2.85 23.03 -0.93
CA PRO A 168 -2.18 21.98 -1.67
C PRO A 168 -2.64 21.94 -3.13
N GLU A 169 -1.81 21.38 -4.00
CA GLU A 169 -2.18 21.06 -5.37
C GLU A 169 -2.81 19.67 -5.45
N CYS A 170 -3.61 19.40 -6.50
CA CYS A 170 -4.19 18.08 -6.69
C CYS A 170 -4.36 17.70 -8.17
N ARG A 171 -4.50 16.40 -8.43
CA ARG A 171 -4.84 15.85 -9.75
C ARG A 171 -5.61 14.54 -9.61
N TRP A 172 -6.57 14.32 -10.49
CA TRP A 172 -7.20 13.01 -10.64
C TRP A 172 -6.32 12.09 -11.49
N ILE A 173 -6.11 10.87 -11.00
CA ILE A 173 -5.42 9.80 -11.72
C ILE A 173 -6.43 8.70 -11.98
N ASP A 174 -6.75 8.50 -13.25
CA ASP A 174 -7.66 7.45 -13.69
C ASP A 174 -6.98 6.08 -13.64
N ARG A 175 -7.82 5.06 -13.51
CA ARG A 175 -7.42 3.67 -13.55
C ARG A 175 -6.77 3.31 -14.88
N ASP A 176 -5.65 2.61 -14.79
CA ASP A 176 -4.91 2.05 -15.92
C ASP A 176 -4.73 0.54 -15.68
N ASP A 177 -5.60 -0.26 -16.30
CA ASP A 177 -5.62 -1.71 -16.08
C ASP A 177 -4.35 -2.41 -16.63
N ASP A 178 -3.72 -1.85 -17.67
CA ASP A 178 -2.47 -2.39 -18.22
C ASP A 178 -1.31 -2.20 -17.23
N GLN A 179 -1.20 -1.01 -16.63
CA GLN A 179 -0.21 -0.76 -15.58
C GLN A 179 -0.49 -1.59 -14.32
N ILE A 180 -1.77 -1.76 -13.96
CA ILE A 180 -2.18 -2.61 -12.85
C ILE A 180 -1.77 -4.07 -13.10
N ALA A 181 -2.01 -4.61 -14.29
CA ALA A 181 -1.64 -5.99 -14.62
C ALA A 181 -0.13 -6.24 -14.46
N ILE A 182 0.70 -5.29 -14.92
CA ILE A 182 2.16 -5.34 -14.74
C ILE A 182 2.53 -5.33 -13.25
N LEU A 183 1.89 -4.47 -12.44
CA LEU A 183 2.16 -4.38 -11.01
C LEU A 183 1.79 -5.66 -10.27
N VAL A 184 0.62 -6.25 -10.58
CA VAL A 184 0.18 -7.52 -10.01
C VAL A 184 1.18 -8.62 -10.33
N GLN A 185 1.62 -8.73 -11.59
CA GLN A 185 2.64 -9.71 -11.97
C GLN A 185 3.95 -9.53 -11.18
N LEU A 186 4.45 -8.30 -11.05
CA LEU A 186 5.68 -8.04 -10.29
C LEU A 186 5.50 -8.29 -8.78
N ALA A 187 4.31 -8.05 -8.24
CA ALA A 187 3.97 -8.33 -6.85
C ALA A 187 3.90 -9.84 -6.59
N ASP A 188 3.36 -10.62 -7.51
CA ASP A 188 3.35 -12.08 -7.44
C ASP A 188 4.77 -12.66 -7.51
N GLU A 189 5.61 -12.14 -8.42
CA GLU A 189 7.04 -12.48 -8.47
C GLU A 189 7.74 -12.16 -7.14
N LEU A 190 7.38 -11.03 -6.50
CA LEU A 190 7.90 -10.67 -5.17
C LEU A 190 7.43 -11.64 -4.08
N LEU A 191 6.15 -12.02 -4.06
CA LEU A 191 5.60 -12.98 -3.11
C LEU A 191 6.28 -14.34 -3.21
N GLU A 192 6.54 -14.81 -4.42
CA GLU A 192 7.28 -16.06 -4.63
C GLU A 192 8.74 -15.94 -4.18
N ALA A 193 9.39 -14.80 -4.43
CA ALA A 193 10.78 -14.56 -4.02
C ALA A 193 10.99 -14.54 -2.50
N ILE A 194 9.97 -14.13 -1.72
CA ILE A 194 10.02 -14.07 -0.25
C ILE A 194 9.40 -15.30 0.43
N ARG A 195 8.83 -16.24 -0.34
CA ARG A 195 8.26 -17.47 0.21
C ARG A 195 9.35 -18.24 0.96
N PRO A 196 9.09 -18.71 2.21
CA PRO A 196 10.03 -19.56 2.90
C PRO A 196 10.37 -20.77 2.03
N LYS A 197 11.66 -20.98 1.76
CA LYS A 197 12.10 -22.22 1.10
C LYS A 197 11.77 -23.36 2.06
N GLN A 198 10.95 -24.32 1.62
CA GLN A 198 10.78 -25.55 2.36
C GLN A 198 12.18 -26.16 2.55
N ALA A 199 12.55 -26.46 3.80
CA ALA A 199 13.72 -27.29 4.03
C ALA A 199 13.52 -28.61 3.25
N PRO A 200 14.53 -29.12 2.55
CA PRO A 200 14.43 -30.47 2.02
C PRO A 200 14.04 -31.37 3.19
N ALA A 201 12.98 -32.17 3.01
CA ALA A 201 12.58 -33.15 4.00
C ALA A 201 13.82 -34.00 4.31
N GLN A 202 14.44 -33.76 5.47
CA GLN A 202 15.52 -34.61 5.95
C GLN A 202 15.00 -36.02 5.89
N GLU A 203 15.75 -36.88 5.20
CA GLU A 203 15.50 -38.30 5.01
C GLU A 203 15.18 -38.97 6.36
N ALA A 204 13.90 -39.02 6.72
CA ALA A 204 13.41 -39.71 7.91
C ALA A 204 13.37 -41.23 7.72
N ARG A 205 14.33 -41.79 6.96
CA ARG A 205 14.45 -43.22 6.67
C ARG A 205 15.91 -43.68 6.59
N ALA A 206 16.64 -43.52 7.68
CA ALA A 206 17.88 -44.27 7.87
C ALA A 206 18.21 -44.52 9.35
N TYR A 207 17.24 -44.90 10.18
CA TYR A 207 17.54 -45.59 11.45
C TYR A 207 16.39 -46.47 11.92
N TYR A 208 16.08 -47.50 11.15
CA TYR A 208 15.44 -48.69 11.71
C TYR A 208 16.23 -49.91 11.23
N ARG A 209 17.20 -50.33 12.03
CA ARG A 209 17.74 -51.69 11.96
C ARG A 209 16.93 -52.53 12.97
N PRO A 210 16.01 -53.40 12.53
CA PRO A 210 15.54 -54.46 13.40
C PRO A 210 16.67 -55.48 13.52
N SER A 211 17.29 -55.54 14.69
CA SER A 211 18.16 -56.67 15.03
C SER A 211 17.28 -57.91 15.17
N VAL A 212 17.45 -58.85 14.24
CA VAL A 212 16.87 -60.19 14.29
C VAL A 212 17.72 -61.04 15.24
N LEU A 213 17.05 -61.54 16.28
CA LEU A 213 17.17 -62.82 17.01
C LEU A 213 18.55 -63.53 17.10
N ALA A 214 18.99 -63.78 18.34
CA ALA A 214 19.38 -65.10 18.86
C ALA A 214 19.43 -65.06 20.40
#